data_AF-A0A957BYV2-F1
#
_entry.id   AF-A0A957BYV2-F1
#
_cell.length_a   1.000
_cell.length_b   1.000
_cell.length_c   1.000
_cell.angle_alpha   90.00
_cell.angle_beta   90.00
_cell.angle_gamma   90.00
#
_symmetry.space_group_name_H-M   'P 1'
#
loop_
_entity.id
_entity.type
_entity.pdbx_description
1 polymer ?
#
loop_
_entity_poly.entity_id
_entity_poly.type
_entity_poly.pdbx_seq_one_letter_code
_entity_poly.pdbx_strand_id
1 'polypeptide(L)'
;MEILSTIVLFLPMVGFSVLLFLNGNTQKNAIKWTAFGFSVVTFLMTLVMWAGFDASNPALQFVQRWNWLNIQVGDFSIVSDYYVGVDGLSLLLIVLTGIIMPVAILGSFQSNIFEERGREKLYYAFLMLLEWAMLGVFMIQDLIVFYVFWEITLVPMYFLIGIWGAEERVYAAVKFFLYTMAG
;
A
#
# COMPACT_ATOMS: atom_id res chain seq x y z
N MET A 1 5.95 -6.42 20.72
CA MET A 1 4.90 -6.02 19.77
C MET A 1 5.39 -5.03 18.72
N GLU A 2 6.53 -4.37 18.90
CA GLU A 2 7.07 -3.40 17.93
C GLU A 2 7.21 -3.96 16.51
N ILE A 3 7.60 -5.23 16.33
CA ILE A 3 7.75 -5.88 15.02
C ILE A 3 6.44 -5.97 14.22
N LEU A 4 5.28 -5.88 14.89
CA LEU A 4 3.98 -6.01 14.25
C LEU A 4 3.76 -4.92 13.19
N SER A 5 4.25 -3.71 13.42
CA SER A 5 4.15 -2.62 12.45
C SER A 5 4.96 -2.89 11.18
N THR A 6 6.16 -3.48 11.29
CA THR A 6 6.92 -3.94 10.12
C THR A 6 6.18 -5.03 9.37
N ILE A 7 5.61 -6.01 10.09
CA ILE A 7 4.91 -7.13 9.47
C ILE A 7 3.72 -6.60 8.68
N VAL A 8 2.84 -5.82 9.30
CA VAL A 8 1.67 -5.23 8.63
C VAL A 8 2.09 -4.40 7.43
N LEU A 9 3.10 -3.54 7.58
CA LEU A 9 3.56 -2.68 6.51
C LEU A 9 4.10 -3.49 5.34
N PHE A 10 5.01 -4.45 5.54
CA PHE A 10 5.73 -5.10 4.46
C PHE A 10 5.08 -6.37 3.89
N LEU A 11 4.01 -6.89 4.50
CA LEU A 11 3.34 -8.10 4.00
C LEU A 11 2.83 -7.97 2.54
N PRO A 12 2.21 -6.85 2.13
CA PRO A 12 1.83 -6.64 0.74
C PRO A 12 3.03 -6.61 -0.21
N MET A 13 4.20 -6.14 0.24
CA MET A 13 5.43 -6.15 -0.58
C MET A 13 6.02 -7.54 -0.75
N VAL A 14 5.83 -8.43 0.22
CA VAL A 14 6.13 -9.86 0.04
C VAL A 14 5.20 -10.43 -1.03
N GLY A 15 3.91 -10.14 -0.97
CA GLY A 15 2.94 -10.52 -2.00
C GLY A 15 3.32 -10.02 -3.39
N PHE A 16 3.63 -8.72 -3.51
CA PHE A 16 4.14 -8.10 -4.73
C PHE A 16 5.34 -8.85 -5.30
N SER A 17 6.34 -9.13 -4.46
CA SER A 17 7.57 -9.81 -4.86
C SER A 17 7.30 -11.24 -5.33
N VAL A 18 6.45 -11.99 -4.63
CA VAL A 18 6.03 -13.35 -5.03
C VAL A 18 5.34 -13.33 -6.40
N LEU A 19 4.47 -12.34 -6.65
CA LEU A 19 3.80 -12.19 -7.94
C LEU A 19 4.78 -11.96 -9.09
N LEU A 20 5.93 -11.29 -8.87
CA LEU A 20 6.91 -11.05 -9.94
C LEU A 20 7.49 -12.35 -10.50
N PHE A 21 7.70 -13.35 -9.65
CA PHE A 21 8.24 -14.66 -10.03
C PHE A 21 7.22 -15.57 -10.74
N LEU A 22 5.93 -15.24 -10.69
CA LEU A 22 4.90 -15.99 -11.40
C LEU A 22 4.84 -15.64 -12.89
N ASN A 23 4.57 -16.64 -13.72
CA ASN A 23 4.40 -16.46 -15.16
C ASN A 23 2.99 -15.94 -15.47
N GLY A 24 2.92 -14.69 -15.93
CA GLY A 24 1.66 -13.99 -16.24
C GLY A 24 0.80 -14.64 -17.32
N ASN A 25 1.37 -15.46 -18.20
CA ASN A 25 0.64 -16.08 -19.31
C ASN A 25 0.05 -17.43 -18.93
N THR A 26 0.74 -18.21 -18.09
CA THR A 26 0.37 -19.60 -17.77
C THR A 26 -0.31 -19.72 -16.41
N GLN A 27 0.03 -18.85 -15.45
CA GLN A 27 -0.33 -19.01 -14.04
C GLN A 27 -1.38 -17.99 -13.55
N LYS A 28 -2.33 -17.61 -14.40
CA LYS A 28 -3.35 -16.59 -14.08
C LYS A 28 -4.10 -16.86 -12.77
N ASN A 29 -4.57 -18.10 -12.57
CA ASN A 29 -5.30 -18.46 -11.35
C ASN A 29 -4.39 -18.37 -10.10
N ALA A 30 -3.12 -18.79 -10.21
CA ALA A 30 -2.18 -18.69 -9.09
C ALA A 30 -1.89 -17.23 -8.72
N ILE A 31 -1.80 -16.32 -9.70
CA ILE A 31 -1.63 -14.88 -9.48
C ILE A 31 -2.82 -14.32 -8.68
N LYS A 32 -4.06 -14.61 -9.12
CA LYS A 32 -5.30 -14.18 -8.44
C LYS A 32 -5.31 -14.60 -6.97
N TRP A 33 -5.12 -15.90 -6.72
CA TRP A 33 -5.18 -16.46 -5.37
C TRP A 33 -3.99 -16.07 -4.50
N THR A 34 -2.83 -15.82 -5.10
CA THR A 34 -1.66 -15.30 -4.36
C THR A 34 -1.93 -13.88 -3.88
N ALA A 35 -2.36 -12.98 -4.76
CA ALA A 35 -2.69 -11.61 -4.39
C ALA A 35 -3.79 -11.56 -3.32
N PHE A 36 -4.85 -12.36 -3.50
CA PHE A 36 -5.93 -12.46 -2.52
C PHE A 36 -5.42 -13.00 -1.18
N GLY A 37 -4.65 -14.10 -1.19
CA GLY A 37 -4.09 -14.70 0.01
C GLY A 37 -3.25 -13.71 0.81
N PHE A 38 -2.34 -12.96 0.16
CA PHE A 38 -1.55 -11.95 0.84
C PHE A 38 -2.41 -10.80 1.38
N SER A 39 -3.38 -10.28 0.63
CA SER A 39 -4.28 -9.23 1.14
C SER A 39 -5.08 -9.69 2.37
N VAL A 40 -5.58 -10.93 2.37
CA VAL A 40 -6.32 -11.49 3.51
C VAL A 40 -5.40 -11.65 4.72
N VAL A 41 -4.17 -12.12 4.52
CA VAL A 41 -3.20 -12.20 5.62
C VAL A 41 -2.87 -10.81 6.14
N THR A 42 -2.67 -9.80 5.28
CA THR A 42 -2.45 -8.40 5.70
C THR A 42 -3.63 -7.91 6.54
N PHE A 43 -4.86 -8.14 6.07
CA PHE A 43 -6.08 -7.79 6.80
C PHE A 43 -6.11 -8.44 8.19
N LEU A 44 -5.86 -9.74 8.29
CA LEU A 44 -5.81 -10.43 9.58
C LEU A 44 -4.74 -9.83 10.50
N MET A 45 -3.57 -9.45 9.97
CA MET A 45 -2.54 -8.77 10.76
C MET A 45 -2.98 -7.38 11.24
N THR A 46 -3.77 -6.64 10.44
CA THR A 46 -4.37 -5.36 10.90
C THR A 46 -5.37 -5.58 12.05
N LEU A 47 -6.14 -6.67 12.05
CA LEU A 47 -7.02 -7.03 13.16
C LEU A 47 -6.27 -7.44 14.42
N VAL A 48 -5.13 -8.14 14.27
CA VAL A 48 -4.23 -8.45 15.40
C VAL A 48 -3.68 -7.16 16.00
N MET A 49 -3.30 -6.19 15.15
CA MET A 49 -2.86 -4.87 15.60
C MET A 49 -3.97 -4.12 16.35
N TRP A 50 -5.22 -4.19 15.85
CA TRP A 50 -6.37 -3.61 16.56
C TRP A 50 -6.60 -4.29 17.91
N ALA A 51 -6.64 -5.62 17.97
CA ALA A 51 -6.84 -6.33 19.23
C ALA A 51 -5.75 -6.06 20.26
N GLY A 52 -4.53 -5.73 19.82
CA GLY A 52 -3.40 -5.38 20.69
C GLY A 52 -3.32 -3.89 21.06
N PHE A 53 -4.20 -3.03 20.55
CA PHE A 53 -4.15 -1.58 20.78
C PHE A 53 -4.84 -1.20 22.10
N ASP A 54 -4.12 -0.44 22.93
CA ASP A 54 -4.65 0.08 24.20
C ASP A 54 -5.27 1.48 24.01
N ALA A 55 -6.60 1.55 23.91
CA ALA A 55 -7.31 2.82 23.72
C ALA A 55 -7.25 3.76 24.94
N SER A 56 -6.79 3.30 26.11
CA SER A 56 -6.63 4.14 27.29
C SER A 56 -5.32 4.94 27.28
N ASN A 57 -4.36 4.53 26.46
CA ASN A 57 -3.06 5.18 26.34
C ASN A 57 -3.04 6.15 25.15
N PRO A 58 -2.88 7.47 25.37
CA PRO A 58 -2.86 8.46 24.30
C PRO A 58 -1.53 8.48 23.52
N ALA A 59 -0.51 7.75 23.96
CA ALA A 59 0.78 7.68 23.26
C ALA A 59 0.69 6.82 21.98
N LEU A 60 1.59 7.10 21.03
CA LEU A 60 1.77 6.26 19.85
C LEU A 60 2.19 4.84 20.25
N GLN A 61 1.56 3.85 19.62
CA GLN A 61 1.81 2.43 19.87
C GLN A 61 2.46 1.77 18.65
N PHE A 62 3.00 0.55 18.85
CA PHE A 62 3.71 -0.20 17.81
C PHE A 62 4.88 0.58 17.17
N VAL A 63 5.53 1.41 17.98
CA VAL A 63 6.53 2.37 17.53
C VAL A 63 7.81 1.66 17.08
N GLN A 64 8.33 2.08 15.94
CA GLN A 64 9.68 1.78 15.49
C GLN A 64 10.33 3.05 14.97
N ARG A 65 11.55 3.33 15.42
CA ARG A 65 12.29 4.52 15.01
C ARG A 65 13.72 4.19 14.65
N TRP A 66 14.05 4.35 13.38
CA TRP A 66 15.37 4.04 12.83
C TRP A 66 15.86 5.29 12.08
N ASN A 67 17.14 5.64 12.22
CA ASN A 67 17.66 6.77 11.46
C ASN A 67 17.74 6.40 9.98
N TRP A 68 17.07 7.17 9.11
CA TRP A 68 16.96 6.83 7.68
C TRP A 68 17.88 7.69 6.82
N LEU A 69 17.73 9.01 6.91
CA LEU A 69 18.50 9.97 6.14
C LEU A 69 19.13 11.01 7.05
N ASN A 70 20.44 11.15 6.94
CA ASN A 70 21.18 12.26 7.51
C ASN A 70 22.04 12.85 6.39
N ILE A 71 21.48 13.83 5.70
CA ILE A 71 22.12 14.46 4.54
C ILE A 71 22.56 15.86 4.96
N GLN A 72 23.87 16.11 4.87
CA GLN A 72 24.45 17.42 5.08
C GLN A 72 24.84 18.03 3.73
N VAL A 73 24.23 19.16 3.36
CA VAL A 73 24.55 19.93 2.14
C VAL A 73 24.97 21.33 2.57
N GLY A 74 26.29 21.57 2.64
CA GLY A 74 26.84 22.81 3.18
C GLY A 74 26.47 22.97 4.66
N ASP A 75 25.85 24.10 5.02
CA ASP A 75 25.35 24.38 6.38
C ASP A 75 23.95 23.81 6.65
N PHE A 76 23.31 23.19 5.65
CA PHE A 76 21.97 22.62 5.78
C PHE A 76 22.04 21.12 6.11
N SER A 77 21.46 20.71 7.23
CA SER A 77 21.33 19.29 7.61
C SER A 77 19.87 18.86 7.54
N ILE A 78 19.57 17.89 6.67
CA ILE A 78 18.27 17.21 6.64
C ILE A 78 18.42 15.92 7.43
N VAL A 79 17.72 15.83 8.55
CA VAL A 79 17.61 14.62 9.35
C VAL A 79 16.18 14.10 9.22
N SER A 80 16.03 12.88 8.72
CA SER A 80 14.75 12.18 8.63
C SER A 80 14.91 10.78 9.23
N ASP A 81 13.95 10.41 10.06
CA ASP A 81 13.90 9.10 10.69
C ASP A 81 12.82 8.27 10.02
N TYR A 82 13.10 6.98 9.80
CA TYR A 82 12.04 6.01 9.63
C TYR A 82 11.32 5.85 10.97
N TYR A 83 10.32 6.70 11.19
CA TYR A 83 9.50 6.71 12.39
C TYR A 83 8.11 6.19 12.05
N VAL A 84 7.83 4.97 12.47
CA VAL A 84 6.53 4.31 12.37
C VAL A 84 5.87 4.33 13.74
N GLY A 85 4.58 4.61 13.78
CA GLY A 85 3.76 4.55 14.97
C GLY A 85 2.28 4.57 14.61
N VAL A 86 1.44 4.06 15.50
CA VAL A 86 0.00 3.96 15.27
C VAL A 86 -0.73 4.65 16.43
N ASP A 87 -1.60 5.59 16.11
CA ASP A 87 -2.59 6.17 17.02
C ASP A 87 -3.99 5.59 16.76
N GLY A 88 -4.99 6.05 17.51
CA GLY A 88 -6.36 5.56 17.37
C GLY A 88 -7.01 5.88 16.02
N LEU A 89 -6.62 6.97 15.35
CA LEU A 89 -7.19 7.36 14.05
C LEU A 89 -6.52 6.56 12.93
N SER A 90 -5.19 6.50 12.93
CA SER A 90 -4.39 5.68 12.02
C SER A 90 -4.84 4.23 12.06
N LEU A 91 -5.12 3.67 13.25
CA LEU A 91 -5.59 2.29 13.38
C LEU A 91 -6.88 2.03 12.60
N LEU A 92 -7.86 2.94 12.69
CA LEU A 92 -9.12 2.80 11.95
C LEU A 92 -8.89 2.80 10.44
N LEU A 93 -7.99 3.66 9.96
CA LEU A 93 -7.65 3.77 8.54
C LEU A 93 -6.85 2.56 8.05
N ILE A 94 -5.92 2.04 8.85
CA ILE A 94 -5.16 0.81 8.57
C ILE A 94 -6.09 -0.38 8.42
N VAL A 95 -7.03 -0.57 9.36
CA VAL A 95 -8.00 -1.68 9.30
C VAL A 95 -8.94 -1.50 8.11
N LEU A 96 -9.39 -0.27 7.82
CA LEU A 96 -10.22 0.02 6.66
C LEU A 96 -9.50 -0.35 5.35
N THR A 97 -8.24 0.05 5.21
CA THR A 97 -7.39 -0.36 4.08
C THR A 97 -7.29 -1.88 3.98
N GLY A 98 -7.05 -2.54 5.11
CA GLY A 98 -7.01 -4.01 5.19
C GLY A 98 -8.31 -4.68 4.75
N ILE A 99 -9.49 -4.09 4.99
CA ILE A 99 -10.77 -4.64 4.53
C ILE A 99 -10.98 -4.39 3.03
N ILE A 100 -10.68 -3.18 2.56
CA ILE A 100 -10.97 -2.77 1.18
C ILE A 100 -10.14 -3.58 0.18
N MET A 101 -8.88 -3.89 0.49
CA MET A 101 -7.98 -4.55 -0.45
C MET A 101 -8.40 -5.98 -0.86
N PRO A 102 -8.71 -6.90 0.06
CA PRO A 102 -9.27 -8.22 -0.28
C PRO A 102 -10.57 -8.11 -1.06
N VAL A 103 -11.44 -7.16 -0.70
CA VAL A 103 -12.73 -6.94 -1.40
C VAL A 103 -12.49 -6.47 -2.84
N ALA A 104 -11.57 -5.52 -3.05
CA ALA A 104 -11.20 -5.05 -4.38
C ALA A 104 -10.61 -6.17 -5.24
N ILE A 105 -9.74 -7.00 -4.66
CA ILE A 105 -9.15 -8.16 -5.34
C ILE A 105 -10.23 -9.20 -5.70
N LEU A 106 -11.11 -9.57 -4.77
CA LEU A 106 -12.21 -10.50 -5.06
C LEU A 106 -13.16 -9.96 -6.13
N GLY A 107 -13.51 -8.68 -6.07
CA GLY A 107 -14.33 -8.02 -7.07
C GLY A 107 -13.73 -8.07 -8.47
N SER A 108 -12.39 -8.10 -8.57
CA SER A 108 -11.70 -8.23 -9.85
C SER A 108 -11.75 -9.65 -10.44
N PHE A 109 -12.02 -10.70 -9.66
CA PHE A 109 -11.94 -12.09 -10.16
C PHE A 109 -12.88 -12.38 -11.33
N GLN A 110 -14.07 -11.76 -11.31
CA GLN A 110 -15.12 -11.89 -12.32
C GLN A 110 -15.12 -10.74 -13.34
N SER A 111 -14.11 -9.87 -13.31
CA SER A 111 -14.04 -8.72 -14.19
C SER A 111 -13.60 -9.11 -15.60
N ASN A 112 -14.39 -8.73 -16.60
CA ASN A 112 -14.07 -8.93 -18.02
C ASN A 112 -12.93 -8.01 -18.51
N ILE A 113 -12.50 -7.05 -17.69
CA ILE A 113 -11.47 -6.07 -18.07
C ILE A 113 -10.15 -6.77 -18.46
N PHE A 114 -9.85 -7.95 -17.87
CA PHE A 114 -8.63 -8.69 -18.19
C PHE A 114 -8.67 -9.41 -19.53
N GLU A 115 -9.84 -9.74 -20.06
CA GLU A 115 -9.98 -10.33 -21.40
C GLU A 115 -9.68 -9.30 -22.48
N GLU A 116 -10.14 -8.06 -22.28
CA GLU A 116 -9.94 -6.96 -23.22
C GLU A 116 -8.56 -6.31 -23.12
N ARG A 117 -8.00 -6.22 -21.90
CA ARG A 117 -6.81 -5.38 -21.61
C ARG A 117 -5.58 -6.19 -21.22
N GLY A 118 -5.74 -7.47 -20.87
CA GLY A 118 -4.66 -8.36 -20.48
C GLY A 118 -3.89 -7.87 -19.24
N ARG A 119 -2.62 -8.32 -19.14
CA ARG A 119 -1.63 -7.88 -18.12
C ARG A 119 -2.06 -8.07 -16.67
N GLU A 120 -2.88 -9.07 -16.40
CA GLU A 120 -3.43 -9.38 -15.07
C GLU A 120 -2.38 -9.40 -13.94
N LYS A 121 -1.17 -9.92 -14.20
CA LYS A 121 -0.06 -9.89 -13.24
C LYS A 121 0.28 -8.47 -12.77
N LEU A 122 0.33 -7.51 -13.69
CA LEU A 122 0.66 -6.12 -13.37
C LEU A 122 -0.46 -5.45 -12.58
N TYR A 123 -1.73 -5.79 -12.86
CA TYR A 123 -2.86 -5.28 -12.08
C TYR A 123 -2.75 -5.65 -10.60
N TYR A 124 -2.58 -6.94 -10.30
CA TYR A 124 -2.45 -7.39 -8.91
C TYR A 124 -1.16 -6.91 -8.26
N ALA A 125 -0.06 -6.80 -9.02
CA ALA A 125 1.17 -6.20 -8.51
C ALA A 125 0.95 -4.73 -8.11
N PHE A 126 0.27 -3.92 -8.93
CA PHE A 126 -0.06 -2.55 -8.56
C PHE A 126 -1.03 -2.46 -7.39
N LEU A 127 -2.00 -3.37 -7.26
CA LEU A 127 -2.85 -3.46 -6.08
C LEU A 127 -2.06 -3.74 -4.79
N MET A 128 -1.12 -4.68 -4.82
CA MET A 128 -0.23 -4.96 -3.67
C MET A 128 0.66 -3.76 -3.33
N LEU A 129 1.20 -3.08 -4.35
CA LEU A 129 2.01 -1.88 -4.15
C LEU A 129 1.18 -0.71 -3.60
N LEU A 130 -0.08 -0.59 -4.03
CA LEU A 130 -1.01 0.41 -3.52
C LEU A 130 -1.37 0.13 -2.06
N GLU A 131 -1.64 -1.13 -1.69
CA GLU A 131 -1.88 -1.54 -0.30
C GLU A 131 -0.70 -1.19 0.61
N TRP A 132 0.52 -1.54 0.19
CA TRP A 132 1.74 -1.17 0.91
C TRP A 132 1.86 0.35 1.09
N ALA A 133 1.65 1.10 0.02
CA ALA A 133 1.79 2.55 0.04
C ALA A 133 0.75 3.21 0.96
N MET A 134 -0.51 2.79 0.89
CA MET A 134 -1.59 3.29 1.75
C MET A 134 -1.34 2.97 3.24
N LEU A 135 -0.90 1.75 3.56
CA LEU A 135 -0.54 1.40 4.95
C LEU A 135 0.59 2.31 5.45
N GLY A 136 1.60 2.56 4.63
CA GLY A 136 2.68 3.48 4.99
C GLY A 136 2.22 4.90 5.27
N VAL A 137 1.30 5.45 4.44
CA VAL A 137 0.71 6.79 4.67
C VAL A 137 0.07 6.91 6.05
N PHE A 138 -0.57 5.86 6.57
CA PHE A 138 -1.22 5.91 7.89
C PHE A 138 -0.30 5.55 9.06
N MET A 139 0.83 4.89 8.80
CA MET A 139 1.75 4.39 9.83
C MET A 139 2.98 5.27 10.03
N ILE A 140 3.38 6.05 9.03
CA ILE A 140 4.58 6.88 9.08
C ILE A 140 4.30 8.21 9.77
N GLN A 141 5.20 8.57 10.69
CA GLN A 141 5.10 9.76 11.55
C GLN A 141 6.11 10.85 11.16
N ASP A 142 7.15 10.51 10.38
CA ASP A 142 8.10 11.48 9.83
C ASP A 142 7.56 12.09 8.53
N LEU A 143 7.56 13.42 8.44
CA LEU A 143 6.95 14.15 7.32
C LEU A 143 7.58 13.82 5.96
N ILE A 144 8.90 13.64 5.90
CA ILE A 144 9.61 13.38 4.65
C ILE A 144 9.29 11.98 4.17
N VAL A 145 9.38 10.98 5.06
CA VAL A 145 9.03 9.60 4.72
C VAL A 145 7.54 9.50 4.36
N PHE A 146 6.67 10.19 5.09
CA PHE A 146 5.24 10.24 4.82
C PHE A 146 4.95 10.75 3.41
N TYR A 147 5.60 11.86 3.02
CA TYR A 147 5.45 12.43 1.68
C TYR A 147 5.91 11.45 0.59
N VAL A 148 7.00 10.71 0.83
CA VAL A 148 7.45 9.66 -0.09
C VAL A 148 6.39 8.57 -0.24
N PHE A 149 5.80 8.08 0.84
CA PHE A 149 4.71 7.11 0.76
C PHE A 149 3.49 7.66 0.02
N TRP A 150 3.13 8.91 0.30
CA TRP A 150 2.04 9.61 -0.39
C TRP A 150 2.26 9.65 -1.91
N GLU A 151 3.43 10.07 -2.36
CA GLU A 151 3.78 10.11 -3.79
C GLU A 151 3.79 8.70 -4.41
N ILE A 152 4.26 7.69 -3.67
CA ILE A 152 4.25 6.32 -4.17
C ILE A 152 2.81 5.83 -4.40
N THR A 153 1.82 6.24 -3.61
CA THR A 153 0.42 5.84 -3.88
C THR A 153 -0.07 6.28 -5.26
N LEU A 154 0.44 7.41 -5.78
CA LEU A 154 0.04 7.95 -7.09
C LEU A 154 0.47 7.05 -8.24
N VAL A 155 1.61 6.38 -8.12
CA VAL A 155 2.18 5.56 -9.20
C VAL A 155 1.27 4.35 -9.53
N PRO A 156 0.88 3.48 -8.58
CA PRO A 156 -0.10 2.42 -8.84
C PRO A 156 -1.44 2.97 -9.33
N MET A 157 -1.96 4.03 -8.71
CA MET A 157 -3.27 4.60 -9.10
C MET A 157 -3.26 5.06 -10.55
N TYR A 158 -2.20 5.76 -10.98
CA TYR A 158 -2.05 6.20 -12.37
C TYR A 158 -2.13 5.02 -13.35
N PHE A 159 -1.42 3.93 -13.08
CA PHE A 159 -1.44 2.75 -13.96
C PHE A 159 -2.76 1.96 -13.88
N LEU A 160 -3.32 1.81 -12.69
CA LEU A 160 -4.60 1.12 -12.48
C LEU A 160 -5.72 1.83 -13.25
N ILE A 161 -5.79 3.16 -13.13
CA ILE A 161 -6.74 3.98 -13.90
C ILE A 161 -6.40 3.90 -15.39
N GLY A 162 -5.17 4.19 -15.81
CA GLY A 162 -4.82 4.33 -17.23
C GLY A 162 -4.95 3.04 -18.06
N ILE A 163 -4.71 1.87 -17.47
CA ILE A 163 -4.71 0.58 -18.19
C ILE A 163 -6.03 -0.19 -18.01
N TRP A 164 -6.60 -0.19 -16.80
CA TRP A 164 -7.79 -0.99 -16.45
C TRP A 164 -9.01 -0.14 -16.08
N GLY A 165 -8.92 1.19 -16.15
CA GLY A 165 -10.07 2.08 -16.01
C GLY A 165 -11.05 2.00 -17.19
N ALA A 166 -12.18 2.69 -17.02
CA ALA A 166 -13.29 2.74 -17.95
C ALA A 166 -13.02 3.62 -19.19
N GLU A 167 -14.06 4.12 -19.86
CA GLU A 167 -13.92 5.05 -20.98
C GLU A 167 -13.12 6.31 -20.59
N GLU A 168 -12.38 6.87 -21.55
CA GLU A 168 -11.48 8.03 -21.35
C GLU A 168 -10.39 7.88 -20.27
N ARG A 169 -10.09 6.65 -19.83
CA ARG A 169 -9.11 6.34 -18.77
C ARG A 169 -7.74 7.03 -18.86
N VAL A 170 -7.19 7.23 -20.06
CA VAL A 170 -5.87 7.90 -20.21
C VAL A 170 -6.00 9.37 -19.80
N TYR A 171 -7.07 10.03 -20.23
CA TYR A 171 -7.38 11.39 -19.84
C TYR A 171 -7.69 11.49 -18.34
N ALA A 172 -8.46 10.54 -17.80
CA ALA A 172 -8.74 10.46 -16.36
C ALA A 172 -7.45 10.25 -15.53
N ALA A 173 -6.55 9.37 -15.95
CA ALA A 173 -5.28 9.11 -15.27
C ALA A 173 -4.35 10.34 -15.28
N VAL A 174 -4.24 11.02 -16.42
CA VAL A 174 -3.44 12.26 -16.53
C VAL A 174 -4.03 13.36 -15.65
N LYS A 175 -5.35 13.55 -15.65
CA LYS A 175 -6.00 14.50 -14.75
C LYS A 175 -5.75 14.16 -13.29
N PHE A 176 -6.00 12.90 -12.90
CA PHE A 176 -5.76 12.42 -11.54
C PHE A 176 -4.33 12.78 -11.09
N PHE A 177 -3.34 12.42 -11.89
CA PHE A 177 -1.94 12.70 -11.57
C PHE A 177 -1.63 14.20 -11.48
N LEU A 178 -2.07 15.00 -12.45
CA LEU A 178 -1.80 16.44 -12.47
C LEU A 178 -2.46 17.19 -11.30
N TYR A 179 -3.72 16.87 -11.00
CA TYR A 179 -4.43 17.53 -9.89
C TYR A 179 -3.86 17.12 -8.54
N THR A 180 -3.46 15.87 -8.37
CA THR A 180 -2.90 15.40 -7.08
C THR A 180 -1.46 15.83 -6.87
N MET A 181 -0.65 15.96 -7.93
CA MET A 181 0.72 16.47 -7.84
C MET A 181 0.78 18.00 -7.71
N ALA A 182 -0.19 18.73 -8.29
CA ALA A 182 -0.21 20.19 -8.23
C ALA A 182 -0.79 20.75 -6.92
N GLY A 183 -1.56 19.94 -6.18
CA GLY A 183 -2.12 20.32 -4.88
C GLY A 183 -1.06 20.37 -3.80
#